data_AF-A0A1Q3JUQ4-F1
#
_entry.id   AF-A0A1Q3JUQ4-F1
#
_cell.length_a   1.000
_cell.length_b   1.000
_cell.length_c   1.000
_cell.angle_alpha   90.00
_cell.angle_beta   90.00
_cell.angle_gamma   90.00
#
_symmetry.space_group_name_H-M   'P 1'
#
loop_
_entity.id
_entity.type
_entity.pdbx_description
1 polymer ?
#
loop_
_entity_poly.entity_id
_entity_poly.type
_entity_poly.pdbx_seq_one_letter_code
_entity_poly.pdbx_strand_id
1 'polypeptide(L)'
;MILSVLLIGLLLKKLNQPYFVAYIIAGILLGPYSLKVFTHSGAIAVIGELGLLIQMFFIGAKMDTQTLAKNIKKPVVGVIAQLVLSYIFILLLGLYQQWNWKEILLFSFIISLSSSAIILEYLEKIMK
;
A
#
# COMPACT_ATOMS: atom_id res chain seq x y z
N MET A 1 -9.19 16.51 11.99
CA MET A 1 -8.47 15.55 11.13
C MET A 1 -6.99 15.90 11.02
N ILE A 2 -6.62 17.10 10.53
CA ILE A 2 -5.22 17.51 10.42
C ILE A 2 -4.50 17.58 11.77
N LEU A 3 -5.10 18.18 12.81
CA LEU A 3 -4.47 18.31 14.13
C LEU A 3 -4.25 16.95 14.83
N SER A 4 -5.22 16.06 14.74
CA SER A 4 -5.16 14.70 15.29
C SER A 4 -4.15 13.82 14.54
N VAL A 5 -4.09 13.95 13.21
CA VAL A 5 -3.07 13.29 12.37
C VAL A 5 -1.67 13.86 12.64
N LEU A 6 -1.56 15.16 12.92
CA LEU A 6 -0.29 15.78 13.33
C LEU A 6 0.20 15.26 14.68
N LEU A 7 -0.68 15.13 15.68
CA LEU A 7 -0.31 14.58 16.99
C LEU A 7 0.14 13.11 16.87
N ILE A 8 -0.66 12.29 16.19
CA ILE A 8 -0.35 10.86 15.96
C ILE A 8 0.92 10.73 15.12
N GLY A 9 1.05 11.53 14.06
CA GLY A 9 2.22 11.56 13.18
C GLY A 9 3.50 12.00 13.89
N LEU A 10 3.43 12.96 14.82
CA LEU A 10 4.58 13.36 15.65
C LEU A 10 4.98 12.27 16.64
N LEU A 11 4.01 11.58 17.25
CA LEU A 11 4.27 10.44 18.12
C LEU A 11 4.93 9.29 17.34
N LEU A 12 4.43 8.97 16.14
CA LEU A 12 4.95 7.89 15.29
C LEU A 12 6.26 8.26 14.59
N LYS A 13 6.52 9.54 14.34
CA LYS A 13 7.82 10.01 13.84
C LYS A 13 8.95 9.69 14.83
N LYS A 14 8.67 9.75 16.14
CA LYS A 14 9.60 9.30 17.20
C LYS A 14 9.88 7.79 17.15
N LEU A 15 8.99 7.01 16.52
CA LEU A 15 9.09 5.56 16.34
C LEU A 15 9.67 5.15 14.97
N ASN A 16 10.18 6.10 14.18
CA ASN A 16 10.74 5.86 12.84
C ASN A 16 9.78 5.16 11.85
N GLN A 17 8.46 5.19 12.09
CA GLN A 17 7.49 4.54 11.22
C GLN A 17 7.23 5.35 9.95
N PRO A 18 6.90 4.71 8.81
CA PRO A 18 6.41 5.40 7.61
C PRO A 18 5.13 6.20 7.89
N TYR A 19 4.97 7.35 7.23
CA TYR A 19 3.83 8.25 7.49
C TYR A 19 2.47 7.60 7.18
N PHE A 20 2.40 6.70 6.20
CA PHE A 20 1.16 5.99 5.87
C PHE A 20 0.61 5.16 7.04
N VAL A 21 1.47 4.61 7.92
CA VAL A 21 1.06 3.86 9.11
C VAL A 21 0.31 4.77 10.09
N ALA A 22 0.78 6.00 10.25
CA ALA A 22 0.11 7.00 11.08
C ALA A 22 -1.27 7.39 10.53
N TYR A 23 -1.43 7.47 9.20
CA TYR A 23 -2.72 7.73 8.58
C TYR A 23 -3.72 6.58 8.82
N ILE A 24 -3.27 5.32 8.70
CA ILE A 24 -4.13 4.15 8.96
C ILE A 24 -4.57 4.14 10.43
N ILE A 25 -3.65 4.31 11.37
CA ILE A 25 -3.97 4.32 12.81
C ILE A 25 -4.90 5.48 13.15
N ALA A 26 -4.63 6.68 12.62
CA ALA A 26 -5.52 7.83 12.81
C ALA A 26 -6.91 7.57 12.23
N GLY A 27 -7.02 6.91 11.07
CA GLY A 27 -8.30 6.50 10.48
C GLY A 27 -9.05 5.49 11.35
N ILE A 28 -8.35 4.48 11.90
CA ILE A 28 -8.93 3.50 12.82
C ILE A 28 -9.42 4.17 14.10
N LEU A 29 -8.63 5.09 14.68
CA LEU A 29 -8.97 5.78 15.93
C LEU A 29 -10.07 6.83 15.77
N LEU A 30 -10.10 7.55 14.65
CA LEU A 30 -11.07 8.62 14.43
C LEU A 30 -12.34 8.14 13.70
N GLY A 31 -12.32 6.91 13.20
CA GLY A 31 -13.41 6.30 12.46
C GLY A 31 -14.68 6.04 13.29
N PRO A 32 -15.76 5.61 12.61
CA PRO A 32 -17.05 5.40 13.25
C PRO A 32 -17.07 4.23 14.25
N TYR A 33 -16.10 3.32 14.18
CA TYR A 33 -16.01 2.15 15.05
C TYR A 33 -15.28 2.40 16.37
N SER A 34 -14.68 3.57 16.54
CA SER A 34 -13.84 3.92 17.70
C SER A 34 -14.36 5.22 18.34
N LEU A 35 -13.69 6.36 18.14
CA LEU A 35 -14.06 7.63 18.77
C LEU A 35 -15.30 8.30 18.14
N LYS A 36 -15.86 7.76 17.04
CA LYS A 36 -17.08 8.26 16.36
C LYS A 36 -17.02 9.74 15.97
N VAL A 37 -15.81 10.30 15.85
CA VAL A 37 -15.61 11.70 15.45
C VAL A 37 -16.08 11.93 14.02
N PHE A 38 -15.93 10.93 13.15
CA PHE A 38 -16.40 10.96 11.77
C PHE A 38 -17.52 9.95 11.56
N THR A 39 -18.76 10.42 11.54
CA THR A 39 -19.97 9.62 11.26
C THR A 39 -20.37 9.62 9.78
N HIS A 40 -19.90 10.60 9.00
CA HIS A 40 -20.22 10.75 7.57
C HIS A 40 -18.99 10.41 6.71
N SER A 41 -18.85 9.14 6.36
CA SER A 41 -17.70 8.60 5.61
C SER A 41 -17.72 8.93 4.11
N GLY A 42 -18.86 9.32 3.54
CA GLY A 42 -19.03 9.53 2.10
C GLY A 42 -18.08 10.59 1.52
N ALA A 43 -18.01 11.77 2.14
CA ALA A 43 -17.14 12.85 1.65
C ALA A 43 -15.64 12.51 1.75
N ILE A 44 -15.24 11.78 2.81
CA ILE A 44 -13.86 11.36 3.03
C ILE A 44 -13.44 10.32 1.98
N ALA A 45 -14.34 9.39 1.64
CA ALA A 45 -14.09 8.39 0.60
C ALA A 45 -13.84 9.04 -0.77
N VAL A 46 -14.68 10.01 -1.16
CA VAL A 46 -14.54 10.72 -2.45
C VAL A 46 -13.22 11.48 -2.52
N ILE A 47 -12.81 12.16 -1.43
CA ILE A 47 -11.52 12.86 -1.39
C ILE A 47 -10.35 11.87 -1.49
N GLY A 48 -10.43 10.71 -0.83
CA GLY A 48 -9.42 9.66 -0.92
C GLY A 48 -9.28 9.09 -2.33
N GLU A 49 -10.40 8.85 -3.00
CA GLU A 49 -10.44 8.36 -4.39
C GLU A 49 -9.84 9.38 -5.37
N LEU A 50 -10.21 10.66 -5.24
CA LEU A 50 -9.60 11.75 -6.01
C LEU A 50 -8.08 11.83 -5.77
N GLY A 51 -7.63 11.67 -4.52
CA GLY A 51 -6.21 11.63 -4.19
C GLY A 51 -5.47 10.49 -4.90
N LEU A 52 -6.07 9.29 -4.93
CA LEU A 52 -5.51 8.13 -5.62
C LEU A 52 -5.46 8.34 -7.15
N LEU A 53 -6.50 8.95 -7.74
CA LEU A 53 -6.56 9.30 -9.16
C LEU A 53 -5.46 10.30 -9.54
N ILE A 54 -5.32 11.37 -8.76
CA ILE A 54 -4.27 12.38 -8.97
C ILE A 54 -2.88 11.74 -8.82
N GLN A 55 -2.71 10.83 -7.86
CA GLN A 55 -1.45 10.10 -7.68
C GLN A 55 -1.13 9.19 -8.88
N MET A 56 -2.10 8.42 -9.38
CA MET A 56 -1.95 7.60 -10.58
C MET A 56 -1.62 8.45 -11.81
N PHE A 57 -2.24 9.63 -11.93
CA PHE A 57 -1.93 10.59 -12.98
C PHE A 57 -0.49 11.09 -12.90
N PHE A 58 0.00 11.49 -11.72
CA PHE A 58 1.39 11.94 -11.56
C PHE A 58 2.41 10.82 -11.82
N ILE A 59 2.13 9.59 -11.38
CA ILE A 59 2.97 8.43 -11.68
C ILE A 59 3.07 8.23 -13.19
N GLY A 60 1.93 8.28 -13.89
CA GLY A 60 1.89 8.19 -15.36
C GLY A 60 2.62 9.35 -16.05
N ALA A 61 2.43 10.58 -15.60
CA ALA A 61 3.05 11.77 -16.19
C ALA A 61 4.58 11.81 -16.05
N LYS A 62 5.13 11.23 -14.98
CA LYS A 62 6.58 11.10 -14.76
C LYS A 62 7.21 9.90 -15.48
N MET A 63 6.39 8.99 -16.01
CA MET A 63 6.88 7.75 -16.60
C MET A 63 7.37 7.97 -18.04
N ASP A 64 8.66 7.79 -18.28
CA ASP A 64 9.22 7.76 -19.63
C ASP A 64 8.83 6.46 -20.34
N THR A 65 7.78 6.55 -21.16
CA THR A 65 7.23 5.42 -21.92
C THR A 65 8.22 4.84 -22.93
N GLN A 66 9.15 5.65 -23.46
CA GLN A 66 10.15 5.17 -24.43
C GLN A 66 11.24 4.35 -23.75
N THR A 67 11.72 4.82 -22.58
CA THR A 67 12.71 4.08 -21.79
C THR A 67 12.11 2.79 -21.21
N LEU A 68 10.84 2.83 -20.79
CA LEU A 68 10.11 1.66 -20.33
C LEU A 68 9.93 0.63 -21.44
N ALA A 69 9.51 1.03 -22.65
CA ALA A 69 9.36 0.14 -23.79
C ALA A 69 10.68 -0.56 -24.17
N LYS A 70 11.80 0.17 -24.13
CA LYS A 70 13.14 -0.39 -24.42
C LYS A 70 13.63 -1.37 -23.34
N ASN A 71 13.22 -1.20 -22.08
CA ASN A 71 13.72 -1.97 -20.94
C ASN A 71 12.66 -2.83 -20.24
N ILE A 72 11.53 -3.12 -20.90
CA ILE A 72 10.36 -3.79 -20.29
C ILE A 72 10.67 -5.16 -19.68
N LYS A 73 11.72 -5.83 -20.15
CA LYS A 73 12.17 -7.13 -19.63
C LYS A 73 12.49 -7.07 -18.13
N LYS A 74 13.15 -6.00 -17.65
CA LYS A 74 13.56 -5.91 -16.23
C LYS A 74 12.35 -5.79 -15.28
N PRO A 75 11.39 -4.86 -15.48
CA PRO A 75 10.17 -4.81 -14.70
C PRO A 75 9.36 -6.10 -14.75
N VAL A 76 9.20 -6.70 -15.95
CA VAL A 76 8.40 -7.92 -16.13
C VAL A 76 8.99 -9.09 -15.34
N VAL A 77 10.32 -9.28 -15.41
CA VAL A 77 10.98 -10.32 -14.61
C VAL A 77 10.80 -10.07 -13.11
N GLY A 78 10.89 -8.81 -12.66
CA GLY A 78 10.61 -8.44 -11.28
C GLY A 78 9.20 -8.80 -10.82
N VAL A 79 8.18 -8.47 -11.63
CA VAL A 79 6.78 -8.80 -11.33
C VAL A 79 6.54 -10.31 -11.31
N ILE A 80 7.08 -11.05 -12.28
CA ILE A 80 6.95 -12.52 -12.31
C ILE A 80 7.63 -13.14 -11.09
N ALA A 81 8.84 -12.69 -10.76
CA ALA A 81 9.57 -13.17 -9.59
C ALA A 81 8.78 -12.89 -8.29
N GLN A 82 8.20 -11.69 -8.15
CA GLN A 82 7.36 -11.34 -7.01
C GLN A 82 6.13 -12.25 -6.92
N LEU A 83 5.43 -12.51 -8.02
CA LEU A 83 4.26 -13.40 -8.05
C LEU A 83 4.62 -14.82 -7.61
N VAL A 84 5.71 -15.36 -8.15
CA VAL A 84 6.19 -16.72 -7.83
C VAL A 84 6.62 -16.80 -6.36
N LEU A 85 7.40 -15.84 -5.86
CA LEU A 85 7.82 -15.82 -4.45
C LEU A 85 6.62 -15.71 -3.50
N SER A 86 5.64 -14.86 -3.85
CA SER A 86 4.42 -14.68 -3.05
C SER A 86 3.62 -15.97 -2.98
N TYR A 87 3.45 -16.66 -4.11
CA TYR A 87 2.78 -17.95 -4.16
C TYR A 87 3.50 -19.02 -3.36
N ILE A 88 4.82 -19.15 -3.52
CA ILE A 88 5.63 -20.12 -2.76
C ILE A 88 5.51 -19.86 -1.25
N PHE A 89 5.57 -18.59 -0.83
CA PHE A 89 5.47 -18.21 0.57
C PHE A 89 4.11 -18.62 1.17
N ILE A 90 3.01 -18.31 0.48
CA ILE A 90 1.67 -18.70 0.92
C ILE A 90 1.44 -20.20 0.81
N LEU A 91 2.02 -20.89 -0.17
CA LEU A 91 1.95 -22.35 -0.29
C LEU A 91 2.59 -23.02 0.92
N LEU A 92 3.76 -22.56 1.37
CA LEU A 92 4.43 -23.08 2.57
C LEU A 92 3.59 -22.87 3.83
N LEU A 93 3.01 -21.68 3.99
CA LEU A 93 2.10 -21.39 5.11
C LEU A 93 0.81 -22.21 5.05
N GLY A 94 0.24 -22.37 3.86
CA GLY A 94 -0.97 -23.13 3.62
C GLY A 94 -0.80 -24.63 3.87
N LEU A 95 0.36 -25.20 3.53
CA LEU A 95 0.69 -26.59 3.86
C LEU A 95 0.82 -26.80 5.38
N TYR A 96 1.41 -25.84 6.10
CA TYR A 96 1.49 -25.87 7.56
C TYR A 96 0.10 -25.81 8.21
N GLN A 97 -0.78 -24.96 7.68
CA GLN A 97 -2.11 -24.71 8.24
C GLN A 97 -3.22 -25.61 7.64
N GLN A 98 -2.87 -26.53 6.73
CA GLN A 98 -3.79 -27.42 6.01
C GLN A 98 -4.89 -26.69 5.21
N TRP A 99 -4.53 -25.58 4.56
CA TRP A 99 -5.43 -24.79 3.74
C TRP A 99 -5.79 -25.48 2.43
N ASN A 100 -7.01 -25.22 1.94
CA ASN A 100 -7.44 -25.69 0.63
C ASN A 100 -6.72 -24.95 -0.49
N TRP A 101 -6.62 -25.57 -1.67
CA TRP A 101 -5.97 -24.94 -2.83
C TRP A 101 -6.57 -23.57 -3.21
N LYS A 102 -7.89 -23.40 -3.00
CA LYS A 102 -8.59 -22.13 -3.24
C LYS A 102 -8.15 -21.02 -2.28
N GLU A 103 -7.95 -21.36 -1.01
CA GLU A 103 -7.49 -20.41 0.02
C GLU A 103 -6.05 -20.00 -0.27
N ILE A 104 -5.18 -20.96 -0.58
CA ILE A 104 -3.78 -20.71 -0.94
C ILE A 104 -3.70 -19.79 -2.16
N LEU A 105 -4.49 -20.06 -3.20
CA LEU A 105 -4.53 -19.22 -4.40
C LEU A 105 -5.01 -17.80 -4.07
N LEU A 106 -6.09 -17.68 -3.30
CA LEU A 106 -6.69 -16.40 -2.93
C LEU A 106 -5.73 -15.55 -2.09
N PHE A 107 -5.10 -16.12 -1.06
CA PHE A 107 -4.13 -15.41 -0.23
C PHE A 107 -2.85 -15.06 -1.01
N SER A 108 -2.42 -15.91 -1.94
CA SER A 108 -1.28 -15.62 -2.82
C SER A 108 -1.55 -14.39 -3.68
N PHE A 109 -2.74 -14.28 -4.26
CA PHE A 109 -3.15 -13.10 -5.02
C PHE A 109 -3.19 -11.85 -4.15
N ILE A 110 -3.82 -11.92 -2.97
CA ILE A 110 -3.91 -10.79 -2.04
C ILE A 110 -2.52 -10.28 -1.66
N ILE A 111 -1.60 -11.18 -1.29
CA ILE A 111 -0.27 -10.79 -0.84
C ILE A 111 0.62 -10.29 -1.99
N SER A 112 0.36 -10.77 -3.22
CA SER A 112 1.11 -10.32 -4.39
C SER A 112 0.79 -8.89 -4.83
N LEU A 113 -0.32 -8.31 -4.37
CA LEU A 113 -0.67 -6.92 -4.67
C LEU A 113 0.35 -6.00 -3.97
N SER A 114 1.25 -5.40 -4.74
CA SER A 114 2.20 -4.41 -4.20
C SER A 114 1.63 -3.00 -4.26
N SER A 115 1.83 -2.24 -3.19
CA SER A 115 1.55 -0.79 -3.18
C SER A 115 2.80 -0.04 -3.63
N SER A 116 2.88 0.22 -4.94
CA SER A 116 4.00 0.92 -5.58
C SER A 116 4.23 2.34 -5.01
N ALA A 117 3.16 3.00 -4.55
CA ALA A 117 3.23 4.32 -3.94
C ALA A 117 4.09 4.35 -2.66
N ILE A 118 3.97 3.31 -1.83
CA ILE A 118 4.66 3.23 -0.54
C ILE A 118 6.16 2.99 -0.74
N ILE A 119 6.53 2.14 -1.70
CA ILE A 119 7.93 1.82 -1.99
C ILE A 119 8.66 3.05 -2.52
N LEU A 120 8.03 3.85 -3.38
CA LEU A 120 8.61 5.08 -3.91
C LEU A 120 8.80 6.14 -2.81
N GLU A 121 7.80 6.34 -1.94
CA GLU A 121 7.93 7.25 -0.79
C GLU A 121 9.06 6.80 0.15
N TYR A 122 9.21 5.49 0.37
CA TYR A 122 10.25 4.93 1.23
C TYR A 122 11.65 5.05 0.62
N LEU A 123 11.79 4.78 -0.68
CA LEU A 123 13.05 4.91 -1.40
C LEU A 123 13.52 6.38 -1.46
N GLU A 124 12.60 7.32 -1.70
CA GLU A 124 12.90 8.75 -1.70
C GLU A 124 13.27 9.27 -0.30
N LYS A 125 12.70 8.67 0.76
CA LYS A 125 13.07 8.96 2.15
C LYS A 125 14.46 8.43 2.54
N ILE A 126 14.89 7.29 2.00
CA ILE A 126 16.23 6.71 2.26
C ILE A 126 17.32 7.38 1.42
N MET A 127 17.01 7.81 0.19
CA MET A 127 17.99 8.47 -0.69
C MET A 127 18.21 9.96 -0.37
N LYS A 128 17.53 10.51 0.64
CA LYS A 128 17.80 11.82 1.24
C LYS A 128 18.68 11.70 2.46
#